data_AF-A0A7W4UIX3-F1
#
_entry.id   AF-A0A7W4UIX3-F1
#
_cell.length_a   1.000
_cell.length_b   1.000
_cell.length_c   1.000
_cell.angle_alpha   90.00
_cell.angle_beta   90.00
_cell.angle_gamma   90.00
#
_symmetry.space_group_name_H-M   'P 1'
#
loop_
_entity.id
_entity.type
_entity.pdbx_description
1 polymer ?
#
loop_
_entity_poly.entity_id
_entity_poly.type
_entity_poly.pdbx_seq_one_letter_code
_entity_poly.pdbx_strand_id
1 'polypeptide(L)'
;MTAIDGSTFDLFDDLGLGADGDGAARAALTRRFAVFVTAGALLVGGAVAARAAIEAGPAPAELVAPASLVGVLGQPQRAADVLVEEPATAALDPATTRYLGETAAGRHFVAQSTAGLVCLVTVPVGDVADVGCADPVATAVLVEGQFARSEAVTVRLVPDGTVPEPDGVAAWQRVGANLWAHPGVALRS
;
A
#
# COMPACT_ATOMS: atom_id res chain seq x y z
N MET A 1 -73.36 -20.40 -5.20
CA MET A 1 -73.12 -19.29 -4.25
C MET A 1 -72.10 -19.81 -3.25
N THR A 2 -70.82 -19.51 -3.49
CA THR A 2 -69.67 -20.03 -2.74
C THR A 2 -69.30 -19.08 -1.61
N ALA A 3 -69.11 -19.64 -0.42
CA ALA A 3 -68.55 -18.98 0.75
C ALA A 3 -67.06 -18.65 0.52
N ILE A 4 -66.61 -17.49 1.02
CA ILE A 4 -65.20 -17.17 1.20
C ILE A 4 -65.00 -16.74 2.65
N ASP A 5 -64.07 -17.47 3.26
CA ASP A 5 -63.53 -17.36 4.61
C ASP A 5 -62.86 -16.01 4.85
N GLY A 6 -63.02 -15.48 6.07
CA GLY A 6 -62.60 -14.14 6.48
C GLY A 6 -61.84 -14.20 7.79
N SER A 7 -60.85 -15.08 7.88
CA SER A 7 -59.86 -15.12 8.95
C SER A 7 -59.08 -13.79 8.99
N THR A 8 -59.55 -12.84 9.80
CA THR A 8 -58.79 -11.63 10.14
C THR A 8 -57.95 -11.98 11.35
N PHE A 9 -56.64 -12.11 11.13
CA PHE A 9 -55.62 -12.32 12.16
C PHE A 9 -55.73 -11.24 13.25
N ASP A 10 -56.07 -11.64 14.46
CA ASP A 10 -55.91 -10.85 15.68
C ASP A 10 -54.41 -10.72 16.01
N LEU A 11 -53.77 -9.71 15.43
CA LEU A 11 -52.36 -9.37 15.70
C LEU A 11 -52.19 -8.43 16.90
N PHE A 12 -53.30 -7.97 17.49
CA PHE A 12 -53.30 -6.94 18.55
C PHE A 12 -53.50 -7.51 19.97
N ASP A 13 -53.99 -8.74 20.11
CA ASP A 13 -54.28 -9.34 21.41
C ASP A 13 -53.00 -9.88 22.12
N ASP A 14 -51.94 -10.17 21.36
CA ASP A 14 -50.68 -10.73 21.90
C ASP A 14 -49.69 -9.65 22.40
N LEU A 15 -50.10 -8.38 22.43
CA LEU A 15 -49.27 -7.26 22.93
C LEU A 15 -49.51 -6.89 24.40
N GLY A 16 -50.33 -7.66 25.14
CA GLY A 16 -50.36 -7.60 26.60
C GLY A 16 -50.61 -6.20 27.17
N LEU A 17 -51.51 -5.41 26.55
CA LEU A 17 -51.93 -4.11 27.03
C LEU A 17 -52.99 -4.25 28.13
N GLY A 18 -52.60 -4.94 29.21
CA GLY A 18 -53.29 -4.90 30.49
C GLY A 18 -53.06 -3.53 31.12
N ALA A 19 -54.15 -2.82 31.37
CA ALA A 19 -54.19 -1.49 31.94
C ALA A 19 -53.75 -1.48 33.42
N ASP A 20 -52.45 -1.29 33.69
CA ASP A 20 -51.89 -0.85 34.98
C ASP A 20 -50.44 -0.38 34.76
N GLY A 21 -50.17 0.92 34.48
CA GLY A 21 -48.78 1.39 34.39
C GLY A 21 -48.45 2.65 33.60
N ASP A 22 -49.33 3.66 33.57
CA ASP A 22 -49.21 4.85 32.71
C ASP A 22 -47.87 5.62 32.80
N GLY A 23 -47.19 5.59 33.95
CA GLY A 23 -45.88 6.22 34.14
C GLY A 23 -44.70 5.34 33.74
N ALA A 24 -44.77 4.04 34.02
CA ALA A 24 -43.72 3.07 33.70
C ALA A 24 -43.69 2.73 32.21
N ALA A 25 -44.86 2.61 31.57
CA ALA A 25 -44.99 2.40 30.14
C ALA A 25 -44.49 3.63 29.34
N ARG A 26 -44.85 4.85 29.77
CA ARG A 26 -44.33 6.09 29.17
C ARG A 26 -42.81 6.22 29.33
N ALA A 27 -42.27 5.93 30.52
CA ALA A 27 -40.83 5.95 30.78
C ALA A 27 -40.07 4.91 29.96
N ALA A 28 -40.61 3.70 29.78
CA ALA A 28 -40.03 2.66 28.95
C ALA A 28 -40.02 3.06 27.46
N LEU A 29 -41.09 3.70 26.97
CA LEU A 29 -41.17 4.25 25.61
C LEU A 29 -40.17 5.38 25.38
N THR A 30 -40.01 6.31 26.33
CA THR A 30 -39.03 7.39 26.22
C THR A 30 -37.61 6.85 26.22
N ARG A 31 -37.32 5.83 27.04
CA ARG A 31 -36.00 5.20 27.11
C ARG A 31 -35.65 4.47 25.81
N ARG A 32 -36.60 3.73 25.23
CA ARG A 32 -36.44 3.06 23.93
C ARG A 32 -36.24 4.09 22.81
N PHE A 33 -37.03 5.15 22.80
CA PHE A 33 -36.91 6.23 21.81
C PHE A 33 -35.54 6.94 21.92
N ALA A 34 -35.08 7.24 23.13
CA ALA A 34 -33.75 7.81 23.36
C ALA A 34 -32.62 6.90 22.86
N VAL A 35 -32.74 5.58 23.04
CA VAL A 35 -31.77 4.60 22.50
C VAL A 35 -31.77 4.63 20.98
N PHE A 36 -32.94 4.64 20.33
CA PHE A 36 -33.03 4.71 18.86
C PHE A 36 -32.46 6.02 18.31
N VAL A 37 -32.74 7.15 18.95
CA VAL A 37 -32.19 8.46 18.55
C VAL A 37 -30.67 8.48 18.70
N THR A 38 -30.15 7.95 19.82
CA THR A 38 -28.70 7.91 20.07
C THR A 38 -28.00 6.98 19.09
N ALA A 39 -28.58 5.81 18.82
CA ALA A 39 -28.06 4.86 17.83
C ALA A 39 -28.11 5.46 16.42
N GLY A 40 -29.19 6.14 16.05
CA GLY A 40 -29.31 6.86 14.77
C GLY A 40 -28.27 7.97 14.64
N ALA A 41 -28.07 8.77 15.69
CA ALA A 41 -27.06 9.83 15.72
C ALA A 41 -25.62 9.27 15.59
N LEU A 42 -25.32 8.14 16.24
CA LEU A 42 -24.03 7.46 16.12
C LEU A 42 -23.82 6.89 14.70
N LEU A 43 -24.86 6.30 14.09
CA LEU A 43 -24.79 5.77 12.73
C LEU A 43 -24.58 6.88 11.70
N VAL A 44 -25.32 8.00 11.81
CA VAL A 44 -25.16 9.15 10.92
C VAL A 44 -23.81 9.81 11.13
N GLY A 45 -23.40 10.03 12.39
CA GLY A 45 -22.08 10.58 12.71
C GLY A 45 -20.94 9.70 12.19
N GLY A 46 -21.07 8.39 12.35
CA GLY A 46 -20.13 7.41 11.82
C GLY A 46 -20.06 7.42 10.30
N ALA A 47 -21.21 7.49 9.61
CA ALA A 47 -21.26 7.57 8.15
C ALA A 47 -20.64 8.87 7.61
N VAL A 48 -20.89 10.01 8.27
CA VAL A 48 -20.28 11.30 7.90
C VAL A 48 -18.78 11.28 8.12
N ALA A 49 -18.30 10.76 9.26
CA ALA A 49 -16.88 10.64 9.54
C ALA A 49 -16.16 9.69 8.56
N ALA A 50 -16.77 8.55 8.23
CA ALA A 50 -16.24 7.63 7.24
C ALA A 50 -16.17 8.27 5.85
N ARG A 51 -17.21 9.01 5.45
CA ARG A 51 -17.22 9.71 4.16
C ARG A 51 -16.15 10.79 4.11
N ALA A 52 -16.03 11.59 5.18
CA ALA A 52 -14.99 12.60 5.31
C ALA A 52 -13.59 11.98 5.28
N ALA A 53 -13.37 10.81 5.87
CA ALA A 53 -12.09 10.11 5.83
C ALA A 53 -11.77 9.57 4.42
N ILE A 54 -12.79 9.07 3.69
CA ILE A 54 -12.64 8.62 2.30
C ILE A 54 -12.32 9.81 1.39
N GLU A 55 -13.01 10.94 1.57
CA GLU A 55 -12.82 12.16 0.78
C GLU A 55 -11.50 12.87 1.10
N ALA A 56 -11.07 12.86 2.36
CA ALA A 56 -9.77 13.40 2.77
C ALA A 56 -8.61 12.58 2.20
N GLY A 57 -8.84 11.30 1.93
CA GLY A 57 -7.81 10.37 1.50
C GLY A 57 -6.74 10.15 2.59
N PRO A 58 -5.75 9.28 2.31
CA PRO A 58 -4.58 9.16 3.17
C PRO A 58 -3.86 10.51 3.26
N ALA A 59 -3.37 10.87 4.45
CA ALA A 59 -2.46 11.98 4.57
C ALA A 59 -1.24 11.75 3.63
N PRO A 60 -0.77 12.78 2.92
CA PRO A 60 0.41 12.64 2.08
C PRO A 60 1.58 12.16 2.95
N ALA A 61 2.25 11.10 2.50
CA ALA A 61 3.43 10.60 3.18
C ALA A 61 4.52 11.68 3.19
N GLU A 62 5.22 11.80 4.32
CA GLU A 62 6.32 12.73 4.46
C GLU A 62 7.47 12.30 3.53
N LEU A 63 7.87 13.19 2.63
CA LEU A 63 9.03 12.99 1.78
C LEU A 63 10.30 13.18 2.61
N VAL A 64 11.18 12.19 2.54
CA VAL A 64 12.45 12.15 3.27
C VAL A 64 13.59 12.38 2.28
N ALA A 65 14.74 12.88 2.75
CA ALA A 65 15.91 12.99 1.89
C ALA A 65 16.33 11.60 1.34
N PRO A 66 16.51 11.43 0.02
CA PRO A 66 16.92 10.15 -0.56
C PRO A 66 18.17 9.54 0.07
N ALA A 67 19.16 10.36 0.41
CA ALA A 67 20.41 9.92 1.03
C ALA A 67 20.25 9.43 2.49
N SER A 68 19.17 9.77 3.19
CA SER A 68 18.89 9.19 4.51
C SER A 68 18.14 7.86 4.43
N LEU A 69 17.52 7.55 3.27
CA LEU A 69 16.92 6.26 3.02
C LEU A 69 17.94 5.29 2.41
N VAL A 70 18.77 5.76 1.48
CA VAL A 70 19.77 4.96 0.77
C VAL A 70 21.13 5.64 0.90
N GLY A 71 21.90 5.27 1.92
CA GLY A 71 23.13 5.97 2.31
C GLY A 71 24.20 6.07 1.23
N VAL A 72 24.20 5.15 0.24
CA VAL A 72 25.14 5.22 -0.89
C VAL A 72 24.96 6.47 -1.74
N LEU A 73 23.75 7.04 -1.80
CA LEU A 73 23.47 8.30 -2.51
C LEU A 73 24.21 9.49 -1.90
N GLY A 74 24.52 9.43 -0.60
CA GLY A 74 25.32 10.45 0.09
C GLY A 74 26.83 10.30 -0.10
N GLN A 75 27.30 9.23 -0.76
CA GLN A 75 28.73 8.97 -0.98
C GLN A 75 29.24 9.70 -2.23
N PRO A 76 30.54 10.00 -2.34
CA PRO A 76 31.15 10.49 -3.58
C PRO A 76 30.99 9.47 -4.72
N GLN A 77 30.73 9.97 -5.93
CA GLN A 77 30.64 9.13 -7.12
C GLN A 77 32.01 8.54 -7.49
N ARG A 78 32.01 7.31 -8.00
CA ARG A 78 33.17 6.54 -8.44
C ARG A 78 33.04 6.19 -9.91
N ALA A 79 34.13 5.75 -10.53
CA ALA A 79 34.14 5.35 -11.93
C ALA A 79 33.14 4.23 -12.27
N ALA A 80 32.85 3.34 -11.32
CA ALA A 80 31.89 2.25 -11.50
C ALA A 80 30.42 2.71 -11.52
N ASP A 81 30.15 3.94 -11.07
CA ASP A 81 28.80 4.50 -10.89
C ASP A 81 28.25 5.17 -12.15
N VAL A 82 28.99 5.14 -13.26
CA VAL A 82 28.59 5.76 -14.51
C VAL A 82 27.79 4.77 -15.35
N LEU A 83 26.58 5.17 -15.74
CA LEU A 83 25.78 4.48 -16.76
C LEU A 83 26.37 4.77 -18.14
N VAL A 84 26.56 3.73 -18.95
CA VAL A 84 27.05 3.88 -20.33
C VAL A 84 25.98 4.50 -21.21
N GLU A 85 24.72 4.11 -21.00
CA GLU A 85 23.55 4.69 -21.64
C GLU A 85 22.50 4.99 -20.56
N GLU A 86 21.97 6.20 -20.57
CA GLU A 86 20.94 6.59 -19.63
C GLU A 86 19.54 6.23 -20.15
N PRO A 87 18.68 5.63 -19.31
CA PRO A 87 17.30 5.35 -19.68
C PRO A 87 16.52 6.66 -19.86
N ALA A 88 16.00 6.88 -21.06
CA ALA A 88 15.29 8.11 -21.42
C ALA A 88 13.99 8.34 -20.64
N THR A 89 13.44 7.31 -19.98
CA THR A 89 12.11 7.30 -19.39
C THR A 89 12.02 7.97 -18.01
N ALA A 90 13.13 8.16 -17.30
CA ALA A 90 13.12 8.56 -15.89
C ALA A 90 13.80 9.91 -15.57
N ALA A 91 14.36 10.60 -16.56
CA ALA A 91 15.06 11.89 -16.39
C ALA A 91 15.98 11.88 -15.14
N LEU A 92 16.91 10.94 -15.11
CA LEU A 92 17.84 10.73 -14.01
C LEU A 92 18.86 11.87 -13.91
N ASP A 93 19.34 12.15 -12.70
CA ASP A 93 20.52 12.98 -12.47
C ASP A 93 21.78 12.08 -12.45
N PRO A 94 22.64 12.15 -13.50
CA PRO A 94 23.82 11.30 -13.62
C PRO A 94 24.80 11.43 -12.45
N ALA A 95 24.84 12.60 -11.79
CA ALA A 95 25.76 12.86 -10.67
C ALA A 95 25.35 12.08 -9.40
N THR A 96 24.10 11.65 -9.33
CA THR A 96 23.54 10.92 -8.18
C THR A 96 23.59 9.41 -8.36
N THR A 97 23.90 8.92 -9.56
CA THR A 97 23.98 7.49 -9.86
C THR A 97 25.04 6.82 -9.01
N ARG A 98 24.70 5.69 -8.39
CA ARG A 98 25.60 4.85 -7.59
C ARG A 98 25.38 3.39 -7.94
N TYR A 99 26.47 2.68 -8.17
CA TYR A 99 26.44 1.25 -8.41
C TYR A 99 26.14 0.49 -7.11
N LEU A 100 25.19 -0.44 -7.18
CA LEU A 100 24.75 -1.24 -6.04
C LEU A 100 25.30 -2.66 -6.06
N GLY A 101 25.38 -3.26 -7.25
CA GLY A 101 25.83 -4.64 -7.43
C GLY A 101 25.33 -5.26 -8.72
N GLU A 102 25.58 -6.54 -8.88
CA GLU A 102 25.24 -7.31 -10.09
C GLU A 102 24.51 -8.59 -9.69
N THR A 103 23.50 -8.95 -10.45
CA THR A 103 22.78 -10.22 -10.35
C THR A 103 22.74 -10.90 -11.71
N ALA A 104 22.08 -12.06 -11.80
CA ALA A 104 21.82 -12.69 -13.10
C ALA A 104 20.93 -11.84 -14.04
N ALA A 105 20.23 -10.82 -13.51
CA ALA A 105 19.48 -9.85 -14.32
C ALA A 105 20.36 -8.75 -14.94
N GLY A 106 21.59 -8.57 -14.45
CA GLY A 106 22.52 -7.54 -14.91
C GLY A 106 23.03 -6.64 -13.79
N ARG A 107 23.53 -5.46 -14.17
CA ARG A 107 24.10 -4.47 -13.24
C ARG A 107 23.01 -3.55 -12.70
N HIS A 108 23.05 -3.30 -11.40
CA HIS A 108 22.05 -2.49 -10.72
C HIS A 108 22.65 -1.20 -10.15
N PHE A 109 21.91 -0.11 -10.29
CA PHE A 109 22.29 1.21 -9.83
C PHE A 109 21.11 1.86 -9.12
N VAL A 110 21.40 2.74 -8.18
CA VAL A 110 20.42 3.71 -7.68
C VAL A 110 20.77 5.09 -8.21
N ALA A 111 19.76 5.86 -8.55
CA ALA A 111 19.91 7.27 -8.92
C ALA A 111 18.73 8.07 -8.38
N GLN A 112 18.84 9.39 -8.41
CA GLN A 112 17.72 10.29 -8.21
C GLN A 112 17.20 10.77 -9.57
N SER A 113 15.88 10.88 -9.72
CA SER A 113 15.34 11.62 -10.85
C SER A 113 15.44 13.12 -10.59
N THR A 114 15.37 13.92 -11.66
CA THR A 114 15.22 15.38 -11.58
C THR A 114 13.97 15.84 -10.81
N ALA A 115 12.98 14.95 -10.64
CA ALA A 115 11.80 15.17 -9.80
C ALA A 115 12.01 14.80 -8.32
N GLY A 116 13.20 14.32 -7.93
CA GLY A 116 13.52 13.95 -6.55
C GLY A 116 13.12 12.53 -6.14
N LEU A 117 12.75 11.67 -7.10
CA LEU A 117 12.40 10.27 -6.84
C LEU A 117 13.66 9.41 -6.64
N VAL A 118 13.54 8.32 -5.90
CA VAL A 118 14.58 7.28 -5.84
C VAL A 118 14.31 6.26 -6.94
N CYS A 119 15.27 6.06 -7.82
CA CYS A 119 15.16 5.17 -8.96
C CYS A 119 16.15 4.00 -8.86
N LEU A 120 15.64 2.78 -9.02
CA LEU A 120 16.45 1.59 -9.27
C LEU A 120 16.57 1.40 -10.78
N VAL A 121 17.80 1.39 -11.27
CA VAL A 121 18.14 1.16 -12.68
C VAL A 121 18.80 -0.21 -12.80
N THR A 122 18.28 -1.04 -13.69
CA THR A 122 18.86 -2.35 -14.02
C THR A 122 19.31 -2.33 -15.47
N VAL A 123 20.59 -2.59 -15.72
CA VAL A 123 21.20 -2.67 -17.05
C VAL A 123 21.49 -4.14 -17.36
N PRO A 124 20.66 -4.82 -18.17
CA PRO A 124 20.93 -6.18 -18.60
C PRO A 124 22.12 -6.24 -19.56
N VAL A 125 22.74 -7.40 -19.67
CA VAL A 125 23.85 -7.60 -20.61
C VAL A 125 23.32 -7.60 -22.05
N GLY A 126 23.76 -6.62 -22.84
CA GLY A 126 23.40 -6.50 -24.26
C GLY A 126 21.97 -6.01 -24.53
N ASP A 127 21.35 -5.34 -23.56
CA ASP A 127 19.99 -4.82 -23.66
C ASP A 127 19.88 -3.41 -23.08
N VAL A 128 18.70 -2.80 -23.26
CA VAL A 128 18.40 -1.47 -22.72
C VAL A 128 18.13 -1.52 -21.22
N ALA A 129 18.48 -0.43 -20.53
CA ALA A 129 18.24 -0.28 -19.11
C ALA A 129 16.74 -0.18 -18.79
N ASP A 130 16.32 -0.85 -17.73
CA ASP A 130 14.98 -0.76 -17.15
C ASP A 130 15.03 0.04 -15.84
N VAL A 131 13.97 0.79 -15.54
CA VAL A 131 13.94 1.75 -14.42
C VAL A 131 12.61 1.70 -13.69
N GLY A 132 12.67 1.51 -12.38
CA GLY A 132 11.57 1.76 -11.46
C GLY A 132 11.91 2.92 -10.54
N CYS A 133 11.00 3.88 -10.39
CA CYS A 133 11.17 5.02 -9.49
C CYS A 133 10.03 5.07 -8.47
N ALA A 134 10.33 5.56 -7.26
CA ALA A 134 9.36 5.78 -6.21
C ALA A 134 9.66 7.06 -5.43
N ASP A 135 8.63 7.59 -4.78
CA ASP A 135 8.80 8.69 -3.83
C ASP A 135 9.73 8.27 -2.68
N PRO A 136 10.62 9.16 -2.20
CA PRO A 136 11.52 8.88 -1.09
C PRO A 136 10.77 8.92 0.24
N VAL A 137 9.89 7.96 0.49
CA VAL A 137 9.13 7.82 1.73
C VAL A 137 9.74 6.72 2.59
N ALA A 138 9.63 6.85 3.92
CA ALA A 138 10.11 5.82 4.84
C ALA A 138 9.19 4.58 4.82
N THR A 139 9.44 3.67 3.89
CA THR A 139 8.69 2.41 3.70
C THR A 139 9.63 1.21 3.77
N ALA A 140 9.10 0.00 3.96
CA ALA A 140 9.93 -1.21 3.99
C ALA A 140 10.60 -1.54 2.63
N VAL A 141 9.99 -1.09 1.52
CA VAL A 141 10.48 -1.28 0.16
C VAL A 141 10.27 0.03 -0.60
N LEU A 142 11.33 0.53 -1.22
CA LEU A 142 11.30 1.75 -2.03
C LEU A 142 10.92 1.41 -3.47
N VAL A 143 11.64 0.47 -4.08
CA VAL A 143 11.39 0.03 -5.45
C VAL A 143 11.47 -1.48 -5.50
N GLU A 144 10.49 -2.11 -6.12
CA GLU A 144 10.49 -3.52 -6.47
C GLU A 144 10.34 -3.65 -7.98
N GLY A 145 11.27 -4.38 -8.59
CA GLY A 145 11.26 -4.63 -10.02
C GLY A 145 11.30 -6.12 -10.30
N GLN A 146 10.32 -6.60 -11.05
CA GLN A 146 10.46 -7.81 -11.86
C GLN A 146 10.88 -7.36 -13.26
N PHE A 147 12.17 -7.44 -13.54
CA PHE A 147 12.74 -6.94 -14.79
C PHE A 147 12.42 -7.93 -15.92
N ALA A 148 11.71 -7.46 -16.95
CA ALA A 148 10.83 -8.22 -17.84
C ALA A 148 11.43 -9.38 -18.66
N ARG A 149 12.75 -9.60 -18.64
CA ARG A 149 13.40 -10.76 -19.28
C ARG A 149 14.10 -11.70 -18.32
N SER A 150 14.29 -11.30 -17.06
CA SER A 150 14.83 -12.13 -16.01
C SER A 150 13.70 -12.56 -15.09
N GLU A 151 12.70 -13.29 -15.61
CA GLU A 151 11.67 -13.95 -14.78
C GLU A 151 12.27 -14.86 -13.68
N ALA A 152 13.59 -15.10 -13.74
CA ALA A 152 14.39 -15.79 -12.75
C ALA A 152 14.91 -14.94 -11.60
N VAL A 153 14.79 -13.59 -11.58
CA VAL A 153 15.28 -12.75 -10.48
C VAL A 153 14.37 -11.56 -10.22
N THR A 154 13.83 -11.46 -9.00
CA THR A 154 13.22 -10.22 -8.51
C THR A 154 14.25 -9.46 -7.68
N VAL A 155 14.24 -8.13 -7.81
CA VAL A 155 15.16 -7.25 -7.09
C VAL A 155 14.37 -6.18 -6.34
N ARG A 156 14.79 -5.91 -5.10
CA ARG A 156 14.23 -4.87 -4.23
C ARG A 156 15.31 -3.91 -3.77
N LEU A 157 14.98 -2.62 -3.88
CA LEU A 157 15.68 -1.54 -3.20
C LEU A 157 14.92 -1.21 -1.91
N VAL A 158 15.60 -1.29 -0.77
CA VAL A 158 15.02 -1.05 0.57
C VAL A 158 15.82 0.00 1.33
N PRO A 159 15.25 0.72 2.32
CA PRO A 159 16.03 1.68 3.10
C PRO A 159 17.13 1.03 3.94
N ASP A 160 18.08 1.84 4.38
CA ASP A 160 19.17 1.41 5.24
C ASP A 160 18.66 0.74 6.53
N GLY A 161 19.32 -0.36 6.90
CA GLY A 161 18.93 -1.18 8.05
C GLY A 161 17.70 -2.06 7.84
N THR A 162 17.05 -2.00 6.67
CA THR A 162 15.89 -2.83 6.36
C THR A 162 16.31 -4.16 5.73
N VAL A 163 15.66 -5.24 6.18
CA VAL A 163 15.71 -6.55 5.52
C VAL A 163 14.31 -6.82 4.96
N PRO A 164 14.16 -7.10 3.66
CA PRO A 164 12.86 -7.41 3.09
C PRO A 164 12.30 -8.70 3.68
N GLU A 165 11.00 -8.70 3.98
CA GLU A 165 10.29 -9.87 4.48
C GLU A 165 10.39 -11.01 3.44
N PRO A 166 10.71 -12.25 3.85
CA PRO A 166 10.66 -13.40 2.95
C PRO A 166 9.26 -13.55 2.35
N ASP A 167 9.21 -13.80 1.05
CA ASP A 167 7.97 -13.91 0.28
C ASP A 167 7.43 -15.34 0.19
N GLY A 168 7.98 -16.25 1.00
CA GLY A 168 7.59 -17.66 1.06
C GLY A 168 8.10 -18.52 -0.11
N VAL A 169 8.77 -17.93 -1.10
CA VAL A 169 9.33 -18.65 -2.26
C VAL A 169 10.80 -18.94 -2.05
N ALA A 170 11.57 -17.91 -1.71
CA ALA A 170 13.01 -18.02 -1.50
C ALA A 170 13.48 -16.96 -0.50
N ALA A 171 14.57 -17.25 0.20
CA ALA A 171 15.18 -16.26 1.06
C ALA A 171 15.81 -15.13 0.21
N TRP A 172 15.56 -13.88 0.59
CA TRP A 172 16.23 -12.73 0.02
C TRP A 172 17.74 -12.81 0.28
N GLN A 173 18.51 -12.60 -0.77
CA GLN A 173 19.97 -12.51 -0.72
C GLN A 173 20.39 -11.06 -0.88
N ARG A 174 21.31 -10.63 -0.01
CA ARG A 174 21.87 -9.29 -0.07
C ARG A 174 22.87 -9.23 -1.22
N VAL A 175 22.62 -8.36 -2.20
CA VAL A 175 23.50 -8.12 -3.35
C VAL A 175 24.46 -6.97 -3.05
N GLY A 176 23.94 -5.90 -2.44
CA GLY A 176 24.67 -4.66 -2.20
C GLY A 176 24.14 -3.90 -0.99
N ALA A 177 24.61 -2.66 -0.81
CA ALA A 177 23.93 -1.73 0.08
C ALA A 177 22.50 -1.52 -0.44
N ASN A 178 21.49 -1.68 0.42
CA ASN A 178 20.07 -1.48 0.09
C ASN A 178 19.46 -2.41 -0.96
N LEU A 179 20.27 -3.24 -1.63
CA LEU A 179 19.85 -4.09 -2.74
C LEU A 179 19.74 -5.54 -2.31
N TRP A 180 18.56 -6.10 -2.52
CA TRP A 180 18.26 -7.50 -2.27
C TRP A 180 17.71 -8.15 -3.54
N ALA A 181 18.07 -9.40 -3.75
CA ALA A 181 17.57 -10.19 -4.85
C ALA A 181 17.18 -11.58 -4.36
N HIS A 182 16.22 -12.20 -5.03
CA HIS A 182 15.91 -13.60 -4.85
C HIS A 182 15.53 -14.21 -6.20
N PRO A 183 15.61 -15.54 -6.34
CA PRO A 183 15.15 -16.22 -7.54
C PRO A 183 13.65 -15.95 -7.75
N GLY A 184 13.29 -15.40 -8.90
CA GLY A 184 11.91 -15.24 -9.34
C GLY A 184 11.26 -16.60 -9.60
N VAL A 185 9.96 -16.71 -9.32
CA VAL A 185 9.16 -17.86 -9.74
C VAL A 185 8.85 -17.68 -11.21
N ALA A 186 9.41 -18.52 -12.07
CA ALA A 186 8.90 -18.64 -13.44
C ALA A 186 7.41 -19.00 -13.35
N LEU A 187 6.53 -18.08 -13.74
CA LEU A 187 5.10 -18.37 -13.86
C LEU A 187 4.97 -19.41 -14.96
N ARG A 188 4.76 -20.68 -14.58
CA ARG A 188 4.44 -21.74 -15.55
C ARG A 188 3.10 -21.36 -16.19
N SER A 189 3.15 -20.95 -17.45
CA SER A 189 1.99 -20.86 -18.34
C SER A 189 1.40 -22.24 -18.60
#